data_AF-A0A938E942-F1
#
_entry.id   AF-A0A938E942-F1
#
_cell.length_a   1.000
_cell.length_b   1.000
_cell.length_c   1.000
_cell.angle_alpha   90.00
_cell.angle_beta   90.00
_cell.angle_gamma   90.00
#
_symmetry.space_group_name_H-M   'P 1'
#
loop_
_entity.id
_entity.type
_entity.pdbx_description
1 polymer ?
#
loop_
_entity_poly.entity_id
_entity_poly.type
_entity_poly.pdbx_seq_one_letter_code
_entity_poly.pdbx_strand_id
1 'polypeptide(L)'
;MGRRACEAPLRRRVVPAAAPAGRYARGRPERRGAARDRPRESVVPRDRRHGPGGRRRRRGDDDVTKVAYYKGCLASLSAKELDSATQALAPKVGYELVELESVTCCGAGDIHEAEPDYYLHLNARI
;
A
#
# COMPACT_ATOMS: atom_id res chain seq x y z
N MET A 1 -47.22 9.23 -44.26
CA MET A 1 -46.41 8.03 -43.94
C MET A 1 -45.29 7.92 -44.96
N GLY A 2 -44.01 7.96 -44.56
CA GLY A 2 -42.91 7.73 -45.50
C GLY A 2 -41.57 8.41 -45.17
N ARG A 3 -40.88 7.89 -44.15
CA ARG A 3 -39.41 7.90 -43.92
C ARG A 3 -38.65 9.22 -44.10
N ARG A 4 -38.52 10.00 -43.02
CA ARG A 4 -37.40 10.94 -42.86
C ARG A 4 -36.12 10.13 -42.60
N ALA A 5 -35.12 10.30 -43.46
CA ALA A 5 -33.79 9.76 -43.26
C ALA A 5 -33.19 10.36 -41.99
N CYS A 6 -32.81 9.51 -41.04
CA CYS A 6 -32.06 9.91 -39.85
C CYS A 6 -30.58 9.98 -40.28
N GLU A 7 -30.06 11.19 -40.50
CA GLU A 7 -28.65 11.39 -40.81
C GLU A 7 -27.79 10.90 -39.64
N ALA A 8 -26.89 9.96 -39.92
CA ALA A 8 -26.00 9.36 -38.95
C ALA A 8 -24.97 10.39 -38.44
N PRO A 9 -24.63 10.42 -37.13
CA PRO A 9 -23.57 11.27 -36.65
C PRO A 9 -22.23 10.75 -37.18
N LEU A 10 -21.50 11.64 -37.87
CA LEU A 10 -20.15 11.44 -38.35
C LEU A 10 -19.26 10.94 -37.20
N ARG A 11 -18.83 9.67 -37.27
CA ARG A 11 -17.88 9.09 -36.33
C ARG A 11 -16.56 9.85 -36.45
N ARG A 12 -16.25 10.72 -35.49
CA ARG A 12 -14.91 11.27 -35.32
C ARG A 12 -13.94 10.09 -35.18
N ARG A 13 -13.02 9.93 -36.14
CA ARG A 13 -11.88 9.04 -36.00
C ARG A 13 -11.07 9.53 -34.81
N VAL A 14 -11.10 8.78 -33.72
CA VAL A 14 -10.11 8.91 -32.64
C VAL A 14 -8.79 8.41 -33.22
N VAL A 15 -7.85 9.31 -33.42
CA VAL A 15 -6.46 8.96 -33.68
C VAL A 15 -5.88 8.48 -32.34
N PRO A 16 -5.42 7.22 -32.20
CA PRO A 16 -4.80 6.80 -30.96
C PRO A 16 -3.52 7.63 -30.76
N ALA A 17 -3.39 8.25 -29.59
CA ALA A 17 -2.13 8.82 -29.16
C ALA A 17 -1.08 7.69 -29.17
N ALA A 18 -0.01 7.87 -29.93
CA ALA A 18 1.09 6.91 -29.96
C ALA A 18 1.67 6.78 -28.54
N ALA A 19 1.55 5.59 -27.95
CA ALA A 19 2.24 5.26 -26.71
C ALA A 19 3.75 5.39 -26.96
N PRO A 20 4.52 6.09 -26.10
CA PRO A 20 5.96 6.09 -26.23
C PRO A 20 6.46 4.65 -26.09
N ALA A 21 7.21 4.21 -27.10
CA ALA A 21 7.81 2.88 -27.17
C ALA A 21 8.53 2.54 -25.86
N GLY A 22 8.14 1.42 -25.27
CA GLY A 22 8.61 0.98 -23.96
C GLY A 22 10.13 0.85 -23.91
N ARG A 23 10.74 1.45 -22.88
CA ARG A 23 12.11 1.13 -22.44
C ARG A 23 12.17 -0.15 -21.59
N TYR A 24 11.12 -0.96 -21.55
CA TYR A 24 11.06 -2.20 -20.76
C TYR A 24 11.48 -3.46 -21.54
N ALA A 25 12.12 -3.31 -22.72
CA ALA A 25 12.52 -4.44 -23.57
C ALA A 25 14.05 -4.54 -23.74
N ARG A 26 14.80 -4.53 -22.63
CA ARG A 26 16.14 -5.14 -22.64
C ARG A 26 16.08 -6.43 -21.84
N GLY A 27 16.23 -7.54 -22.57
CA GLY A 27 16.13 -8.90 -22.06
C GLY A 27 17.00 -9.14 -20.83
N ARG A 28 16.44 -9.88 -19.88
CA ARG A 28 17.20 -10.42 -18.75
C ARG A 28 18.18 -11.46 -19.30
N PRO A 29 19.49 -11.37 -19.06
CA PRO A 29 20.33 -12.54 -19.22
C PRO A 29 19.89 -13.58 -18.18
N GLU A 30 19.70 -14.82 -18.62
CA GLU A 30 19.42 -15.97 -17.75
C GLU A 30 20.55 -16.11 -16.73
N ARG A 31 20.33 -15.59 -15.52
CA ARG A 31 21.22 -15.85 -14.40
C ARG A 31 20.92 -17.26 -13.91
N ARG A 32 21.75 -18.22 -14.33
CA ARG A 32 21.90 -19.54 -13.71
C ARG A 32 21.86 -19.37 -12.19
N GLY A 33 21.08 -20.22 -11.53
CA GLY A 33 20.79 -20.14 -10.10
C GLY A 33 22.06 -20.07 -9.26
N ALA A 34 22.36 -18.88 -8.76
CA ALA A 34 23.10 -18.73 -7.52
C ALA A 34 22.06 -18.55 -6.44
N ALA A 35 21.98 -19.50 -5.51
CA ALA A 35 21.32 -19.28 -4.23
C ALA A 35 21.90 -17.99 -3.67
N ARG A 36 21.14 -16.89 -3.74
CA ARG A 36 21.55 -15.64 -3.13
C ARG A 36 21.55 -15.93 -1.64
N ASP A 37 22.76 -16.07 -1.11
CA ASP A 37 23.05 -15.98 0.30
C ASP A 37 22.41 -14.67 0.77
N ARG A 38 21.17 -14.74 1.27
CA ARG A 38 20.52 -13.58 1.85
C ARG A 38 21.39 -13.28 3.06
N PRO A 39 22.05 -12.11 3.15
CA PRO A 39 22.60 -11.72 4.43
C PRO A 39 21.45 -11.84 5.43
N ARG A 40 21.67 -12.63 6.49
CA ARG A 40 20.74 -12.71 7.60
C ARG A 40 20.56 -11.26 8.04
N GLU A 41 19.43 -10.68 7.67
CA GLU A 41 19.01 -9.37 8.12
C GLU A 41 19.30 -9.36 9.61
N SER A 42 20.24 -8.51 10.04
CA SER A 42 20.63 -8.45 11.43
C SER A 42 19.33 -8.23 12.18
N VAL A 43 18.89 -9.23 12.93
CA VAL A 43 17.69 -9.12 13.76
C VAL A 43 18.03 -7.99 14.71
N VAL A 44 17.58 -6.79 14.37
CA VAL A 44 17.75 -5.62 15.21
C VAL A 44 17.12 -6.06 16.53
N PRO A 45 17.87 -6.11 17.63
CA PRO A 45 17.31 -6.55 18.90
C PRO A 45 16.04 -5.73 19.09
N ARG A 46 14.88 -6.38 19.15
CA ARG A 46 13.60 -5.69 19.36
C ARG A 46 13.78 -4.89 20.63
N ASP A 47 14.02 -3.59 20.49
CA ASP A 47 14.13 -2.71 21.63
C ASP A 47 12.80 -2.84 22.36
N ARG A 48 12.85 -3.47 23.53
CA ARG A 48 11.67 -3.72 24.36
C ARG A 48 11.13 -2.43 24.95
N ARG A 49 11.74 -1.29 24.64
CA ARG A 49 11.32 0.04 25.05
C ARG A 49 10.39 0.63 23.99
N HIS A 50 9.11 0.37 24.14
CA HIS A 50 8.10 1.33 23.65
C HIS A 50 7.62 2.15 24.86
N GLY A 51 8.23 3.33 25.01
CA GLY A 51 7.75 4.46 25.82
C GLY A 51 7.89 4.36 27.35
N PRO A 52 7.87 5.51 28.06
CA PRO A 52 7.75 5.54 29.51
C PRO A 52 6.32 5.10 29.87
N GLY A 53 6.13 3.78 30.02
CA GLY A 53 4.81 3.19 30.30
C GLY A 53 4.56 1.79 29.73
N GLY A 54 5.51 1.20 28.99
CA GLY A 54 5.39 -0.11 28.35
C GLY A 54 5.28 -1.33 29.28
N ARG A 55 4.25 -1.39 30.13
CA ARG A 55 3.77 -2.67 30.67
C ARG A 55 2.95 -3.34 29.57
N ARG A 56 3.43 -4.48 29.05
CA ARG A 56 2.58 -5.39 28.27
C ARG A 56 1.39 -5.76 29.15
N ARG A 57 0.25 -5.08 28.99
CA ARG A 57 -0.98 -5.49 29.64
C ARG A 57 -1.26 -6.91 29.15
N ARG A 58 -1.37 -7.87 30.07
CA ARG A 58 -1.99 -9.15 29.75
C ARG A 58 -3.42 -8.80 29.40
N ARG A 59 -3.77 -8.91 28.12
CA ARG A 59 -5.09 -8.54 27.62
C ARG A 59 -6.12 -9.45 28.28
N GLY A 60 -7.10 -8.87 28.97
CA GLY A 60 -8.36 -9.55 29.25
C GLY A 60 -9.20 -9.58 27.97
N ASP A 61 -10.14 -10.51 27.88
CA ASP A 61 -11.03 -10.66 26.71
C ASP A 61 -11.84 -9.38 26.42
N ASP A 62 -12.08 -8.55 27.45
CA ASP A 62 -12.96 -7.38 27.41
C ASP A 62 -12.25 -6.01 27.26
N ASP A 63 -10.91 -5.95 27.16
CA ASP A 63 -10.18 -4.65 27.11
C ASP A 63 -10.09 -4.10 25.68
N VAL A 64 -10.90 -3.08 25.38
CA VAL A 64 -10.81 -2.36 24.09
C VAL A 64 -9.55 -1.51 24.06
N THR A 65 -8.65 -1.81 23.11
CA THR A 65 -7.38 -1.11 22.93
C THR A 65 -7.49 -0.08 21.81
N LYS A 66 -7.12 1.18 22.09
CA LYS A 66 -6.99 2.21 21.06
C LYS A 66 -5.70 2.02 20.28
N VAL A 67 -5.79 1.99 18.96
CA VAL A 67 -4.64 1.84 18.07
C VAL A 67 -4.69 2.88 16.96
N ALA A 68 -3.52 3.40 16.58
CA ALA A 68 -3.40 4.27 15.42
C ALA A 68 -3.57 3.45 14.14
N TYR A 69 -4.48 3.89 13.26
CA TYR A 69 -4.83 3.21 12.03
C TYR A 69 -4.22 3.94 10.84
N TYR A 70 -3.07 3.42 10.41
CA TYR A 70 -2.41 3.78 9.17
C TYR A 70 -3.05 3.02 8.01
N LYS A 71 -3.98 3.63 7.27
CA LYS A 71 -4.66 2.92 6.17
C LYS A 71 -3.80 2.79 4.90
N GLY A 72 -2.81 3.65 4.74
CA GLY A 72 -1.93 3.69 3.56
C GLY A 72 -2.68 3.96 2.25
N CYS A 73 -1.97 3.94 1.11
CA CYS A 73 -2.57 4.25 -0.19
C CYS A 73 -3.55 3.16 -0.69
N LEU A 74 -3.30 1.89 -0.37
CA LEU A 74 -4.08 0.76 -0.88
C LEU A 74 -5.53 0.78 -0.35
N ALA A 75 -5.71 0.80 0.97
CA ALA A 75 -7.03 0.81 1.59
C ALA A 75 -7.77 2.14 1.35
N SER A 76 -7.02 3.25 1.19
CA SER A 76 -7.59 4.56 0.82
C SER A 76 -8.19 4.63 -0.58
N LEU A 77 -7.48 4.06 -1.57
CA LEU A 77 -7.70 4.39 -2.98
C LEU A 77 -8.32 3.23 -3.76
N SER A 78 -7.59 2.10 -3.86
CA SER A 78 -7.93 1.01 -4.79
C SER A 78 -8.61 -0.18 -4.12
N ALA A 79 -8.40 -0.40 -2.82
CA ALA A 79 -8.98 -1.51 -2.06
C ALA A 79 -9.88 -0.99 -0.92
N LYS A 80 -10.93 -0.24 -1.26
CA LYS A 80 -11.85 0.35 -0.26
C LYS A 80 -12.56 -0.69 0.60
N GLU A 81 -12.80 -1.89 0.05
CA GLU A 81 -13.37 -3.01 0.81
C GLU A 81 -12.45 -3.51 1.93
N LEU A 82 -11.13 -3.32 1.78
CA LEU A 82 -10.19 -3.64 2.85
C LEU A 82 -10.37 -2.67 4.03
N ASP A 83 -10.59 -1.38 3.75
CA ASP A 83 -10.83 -0.38 4.78
C ASP A 83 -12.14 -0.64 5.52
N SER A 84 -13.23 -0.83 4.77
CA SER A 84 -14.56 -1.12 5.35
C SER A 84 -14.56 -2.39 6.19
N ALA A 85 -13.94 -3.47 5.70
CA ALA A 85 -13.82 -4.72 6.45
C ALA A 85 -12.99 -4.54 7.73
N THR A 86 -11.88 -3.80 7.67
CA THR A 86 -11.00 -3.57 8.82
C THR A 86 -11.72 -2.77 9.91
N GLN A 87 -12.43 -1.70 9.53
CA GLN A 87 -13.23 -0.90 10.47
C GLN A 87 -14.39 -1.69 11.09
N ALA A 88 -15.05 -2.55 10.31
CA ALA A 88 -16.16 -3.37 10.81
C ALA A 88 -15.71 -4.50 11.75
N LEU A 89 -14.49 -5.04 11.56
CA LEU A 89 -13.96 -6.13 12.37
C LEU A 89 -13.22 -5.64 13.62
N ALA A 90 -12.60 -4.47 13.58
CA ALA A 90 -11.79 -3.95 14.70
C ALA A 90 -12.53 -3.95 16.05
N PRO A 91 -13.80 -3.48 16.17
CA PRO A 91 -14.52 -3.51 17.45
C PRO A 91 -14.74 -4.95 17.97
N LYS A 92 -14.91 -5.92 17.07
CA LYS A 92 -15.18 -7.33 17.43
C LYS A 92 -13.95 -8.02 18.01
N VAL A 93 -12.76 -7.53 17.70
CA VAL A 93 -11.48 -8.02 18.26
C VAL A 93 -10.95 -7.08 19.36
N GLY A 94 -11.79 -6.17 19.84
CA GLY A 94 -11.47 -5.25 20.92
C GLY A 94 -10.51 -4.12 20.52
N TYR A 95 -10.56 -3.63 19.29
CA TYR A 95 -9.79 -2.46 18.86
C TYR A 95 -10.68 -1.27 18.53
N GLU A 96 -10.25 -0.09 18.99
CA GLU A 96 -10.74 1.20 18.49
C GLU A 96 -9.67 1.77 17.56
N LEU A 97 -10.05 1.98 16.30
CA LEU A 97 -9.16 2.52 15.26
C LEU A 97 -9.20 4.04 15.27
N VAL A 98 -8.04 4.68 15.47
CA VAL A 98 -7.88 6.13 15.33
C VAL A 98 -7.16 6.40 14.01
N GLU A 99 -7.89 6.89 13.00
CA GLU A 99 -7.32 7.17 11.68
C GLU A 99 -6.24 8.26 11.76
N LEU A 100 -5.13 8.03 11.06
CA LEU A 100 -4.05 9.01 10.92
C LEU A 100 -4.25 9.79 9.62
N GLU A 101 -4.59 11.08 9.72
CA GLU A 101 -4.97 11.91 8.55
C GLU A 101 -3.78 12.38 7.70
N SER A 102 -2.62 12.58 8.31
CA SER A 102 -1.44 13.21 7.68
C SER A 102 -0.40 12.21 7.16
N VAL A 103 -0.78 10.94 7.02
CA VAL A 103 0.14 9.87 6.64
C VAL A 103 0.48 9.89 5.15
N THR A 104 1.76 9.71 4.85
CA THR A 104 2.24 9.55 3.48
C THR A 104 2.42 8.09 3.12
N CYS A 105 2.79 7.81 1.87
CA CYS A 105 3.18 6.47 1.41
C CYS A 105 4.19 5.82 2.38
N CYS A 106 4.09 4.51 2.60
CA CYS A 106 5.05 3.74 3.40
C CYS A 106 6.30 3.33 2.60
N GLY A 107 6.31 3.56 1.29
CA GLY A 107 7.40 3.19 0.39
C GLY A 107 7.46 1.69 0.05
N ALA A 108 6.40 0.92 0.30
CA ALA A 108 6.35 -0.50 -0.02
C ALA A 108 6.43 -0.76 -1.55
N GLY A 109 7.23 -1.76 -1.95
CA GLY A 109 7.42 -2.16 -3.35
C GLY A 109 8.64 -1.48 -3.98
N ASP A 110 8.42 -0.41 -4.73
CA ASP A 110 9.44 0.19 -5.58
C ASP A 110 10.48 1.00 -4.80
N ILE A 111 10.05 1.80 -3.82
CA ILE A 111 10.94 2.67 -3.03
C ILE A 111 11.84 1.84 -2.12
N HIS A 112 11.31 0.79 -1.49
CA HIS A 112 12.09 -0.11 -0.64
C HIS A 112 13.24 -0.80 -1.39
N GLU A 113 13.05 -1.17 -2.66
CA GLU A 113 14.09 -1.83 -3.47
C GLU A 113 15.06 -0.81 -4.12
N ALA A 114 14.54 0.32 -4.61
CA ALA A 114 15.33 1.29 -5.36
C ALA A 114 16.13 2.24 -4.46
N GLU A 115 15.54 2.71 -3.35
CA GLU A 115 16.06 3.79 -2.51
C GLU A 115 15.88 3.47 -1.00
N PRO A 116 16.65 2.51 -0.44
CA PRO A 116 16.46 2.05 0.94
C PRO A 116 16.62 3.14 2.02
N ASP A 117 17.52 4.10 1.81
CA ASP A 117 17.71 5.23 2.74
C ASP A 117 16.49 6.16 2.72
N TYR A 118 15.93 6.42 1.53
CA TYR A 118 14.70 7.20 1.40
C TYR A 118 13.50 6.50 2.05
N TYR A 119 13.41 5.18 1.93
CA TYR A 119 12.41 4.37 2.63
C TYR A 119 12.43 4.61 4.14
N LEU A 120 13.62 4.67 4.76
CA LEU A 120 13.75 4.95 6.20
C LEU A 120 13.25 6.36 6.55
N HIS A 121 13.68 7.37 5.79
CA HIS A 121 13.26 8.76 6.01
C HIS A 121 11.75 8.96 5.88
N LEU A 122 11.12 8.28 4.92
CA LEU A 122 9.69 8.35 4.69
C LEU A 122 8.88 7.80 5.87
N ASN A 123 9.34 6.71 6.48
CA ASN A 123 8.65 6.06 7.60
C ASN A 123 8.92 6.76 8.95
N ALA A 124 10.07 7.41 9.11
CA ALA A 124 10.40 8.18 10.31
C ALA A 124 9.65 9.53 10.44
N ARG A 125 8.94 9.96 9.39
CA ARG A 125 8.17 11.21 9.36
C ARG A 125 6.86 11.17 10.18
N ILE A 126 6.41 9.98 10.57
CA ILE A 126 5.11 9.75 11.23
C ILE A 126 5.09 10.33 12.65
#